data_AF-A0A497PTY2-F1
#
_entry.id   AF-A0A497PTY2-F1
#
_cell.length_a   1.000
_cell.length_b   1.000
_cell.length_c   1.000
_cell.angle_alpha   90.00
_cell.angle_beta   90.00
_cell.angle_gamma   90.00
#
_symmetry.space_group_name_H-M   'P 1'
#
loop_
_entity.id
_entity.type
_entity.pdbx_description
1 polymer ?
#
loop_
_entity_poly.entity_id
_entity_poly.type
_entity_poly.pdbx_seq_one_letter_code
_entity_poly.pdbx_strand_id
1 'polypeptide(L)' 'MVNSCLACHRAIHAFFPDNKELATRYNTVKALMADARFRQMIRWIAKQDPTKKLTIRRPADQQKRGKYR' A
#
# COMPACT_ATOMS: atom_id res chain seq x y z
N MET A 1 4.18 -2.07 14.50
CA MET A 1 5.40 -1.45 13.95
C MET A 1 5.97 -2.37 12.89
N VAL A 2 5.80 -2.02 11.62
CA VAL A 2 6.50 -2.65 10.49
C VAL A 2 7.60 -1.67 10.11
N ASN A 3 8.87 -2.09 10.14
CA ASN A 3 10.03 -1.23 9.89
C ASN A 3 10.09 -0.86 8.40
N SER A 4 9.19 0.04 7.99
CA SER A 4 8.95 0.47 6.61
C SER A 4 8.86 1.99 6.58
N CYS A 5 9.13 2.57 5.41
CA CYS A 5 9.06 4.02 5.24
C CYS A 5 7.65 4.57 5.59
N LEU A 6 7.54 5.82 6.04
CA LEU A 6 6.24 6.41 6.43
C LEU A 6 5.19 6.31 5.30
N ALA A 7 5.62 6.51 4.05
CA ALA A 7 4.75 6.34 2.88
C ALA A 7 4.30 4.87 2.73
N CYS A 8 5.22 3.93 2.88
CA CYS A 8 4.96 2.49 2.80
C CYS A 8 3.94 2.05 3.86
N HIS A 9 4.10 2.54 5.10
CA HIS A 9 3.19 2.28 6.21
C HIS A 9 1.78 2.85 5.95
N ARG A 10 1.68 4.08 5.44
CA ARG A 10 0.41 4.69 5.02
C ARG A 10 -0.26 3.92 3.89
N ALA A 11 0.52 3.36 2.97
CA ALA A 11 0.03 2.53 1.87
C ALA A 11 -0.61 1.24 2.38
N ILE A 12 0.06 0.56 3.33
CA ILE A 12 -0.48 -0.64 3.98
C ILE A 12 -1.83 -0.34 4.63
N HIS A 13 -1.94 0.74 5.42
CA HIS A 13 -3.21 1.12 6.05
C HIS A 13 -4.29 1.59 5.06
N ALA A 14 -3.90 2.13 3.90
CA ALA A 14 -4.85 2.49 2.85
C ALA A 14 -5.47 1.26 2.16
N PHE A 15 -4.73 0.15 2.07
CA PHE A 15 -5.21 -1.11 1.50
C PHE A 15 -5.87 -2.03 2.53
N PHE A 16 -5.36 -2.01 3.77
CA PHE A 16 -5.82 -2.81 4.90
C PHE A 16 -6.16 -1.86 6.07
N PRO A 17 -7.35 -1.26 6.05
CA PRO A 17 -7.74 -0.28 7.07
C PRO A 17 -7.98 -0.92 8.44
N ASP A 18 -8.36 -2.20 8.50
CA ASP A 18 -8.57 -2.91 9.76
C ASP A 18 -7.24 -3.43 10.33
N ASN A 19 -6.87 -2.89 11.50
CA ASN A 19 -5.68 -3.28 12.22
C ASN A 19 -5.75 -4.72 12.77
N LYS A 20 -6.95 -5.23 13.08
CA LYS A 20 -7.11 -6.63 13.53
C LYS A 20 -6.82 -7.60 12.39
N GLU A 21 -7.35 -7.33 11.19
CA GLU A 21 -7.04 -8.12 10.00
C GLU A 21 -5.53 -8.09 9.69
N LEU A 22 -4.90 -6.92 9.77
CA LEU A 22 -3.47 -6.77 9.54
C LEU A 22 -2.64 -7.60 10.54
N ALA A 23 -3.00 -7.56 11.83
CA ALA A 23 -2.31 -8.30 12.88
C ALA A 23 -2.58 -9.82 12.85
N THR A 24 -3.69 -10.27 12.28
CA THR A 24 -4.07 -11.69 12.27
C THR A 24 -3.65 -12.39 10.99
N ARG A 25 -3.87 -11.74 9.84
CA ARG A 25 -3.65 -12.33 8.50
C ARG A 25 -2.37 -11.85 7.82
N TYR A 26 -1.94 -10.62 8.11
CA TYR A 26 -0.80 -9.97 7.46
C TYR A 26 0.31 -9.62 8.45
N ASN A 27 0.51 -10.46 9.46
CA ASN A 27 1.52 -10.26 10.49
C ASN A 27 2.95 -10.55 10.02
N THR A 28 3.12 -11.16 8.86
CA THR A 28 4.42 -11.48 8.26
C THR A 28 4.52 -10.93 6.83
N VAL A 29 5.74 -10.57 6.42
CA VAL A 29 6.03 -10.10 5.05
C VAL A 29 5.61 -11.15 4.02
N LYS A 30 5.76 -12.45 4.34
CA LYS A 30 5.36 -13.56 3.46
C LYS A 30 3.85 -13.58 3.22
N ALA A 31 3.06 -13.38 4.28
CA ALA A 31 1.60 -13.30 4.16
C ALA A 31 1.14 -12.06 3.38
N LEU A 32 1.79 -10.91 3.57
CA LEU A 32 1.57 -9.72 2.74
C LEU A 32 1.89 -9.98 1.27
N MET A 33 3.05 -10.58 0.96
CA MET A 33 3.45 -10.87 -0.42
C MET A 33 2.60 -11.96 -1.10
N ALA A 34 1.88 -12.79 -0.34
CA ALA A 34 0.94 -13.76 -0.90
C ALA A 34 -0.30 -13.07 -1.51
N ASP A 35 -0.71 -11.91 -1.01
CA ASP A 35 -1.86 -11.19 -1.55
C ASP A 35 -1.52 -10.53 -2.90
N ALA A 36 -2.38 -10.75 -3.90
CA ALA A 36 -2.19 -10.23 -5.26
C ALA A 36 -2.30 -8.69 -5.33
N ARG A 37 -3.16 -8.08 -4.50
CA ARG A 37 -3.36 -6.62 -4.40
C ARG A 37 -2.11 -5.98 -3.80
N PHE A 38 -1.55 -6.58 -2.76
CA PHE A 38 -0.33 -6.10 -2.14
C PHE A 38 0.87 -6.18 -3.11
N ARG A 39 0.98 -7.27 -3.88
CA ARG A 39 2.01 -7.39 -4.93
C ARG A 39 1.91 -6.29 -5.99
N GLN A 40 0.71 -5.88 -6.37
CA GLN A 40 0.52 -4.77 -7.31
C GLN A 40 0.96 -3.43 -6.69
N MET A 41 0.68 -3.23 -5.40
CA MET A 41 1.18 -2.06 -4.67
C MET A 41 2.71 -2.04 -4.61
N ILE A 42 3.38 -3.16 -4.29
CA ILE A 42 4.85 -3.22 -4.26
C ILE A 42 5.44 -2.90 -5.64
N ARG A 43 4.87 -3.44 -6.73
CA ARG A 43 5.28 -3.07 -8.09
C ARG A 43 5.09 -1.59 -8.39
N TRP A 44 4.06 -0.96 -7.83
CA TRP A 44 3.86 0.48 -7.96
C TRP A 44 4.85 1.29 -7.12
N ILE A 45 5.10 0.89 -5.87
CA ILE A 45 6.08 1.51 -4.96
C ILE A 45 7.50 1.43 -5.55
N ALA A 46 7.87 0.30 -6.16
CA ALA A 46 9.18 0.11 -6.78
C ALA A 46 9.43 1.07 -7.97
N LYS A 47 8.37 1.59 -8.60
CA LYS A 47 8.47 2.61 -9.66
C LYS A 47 8.63 4.03 -9.14
N GLN A 48 8.48 4.22 -7.83
CA GLN A 48 8.53 5.53 -7.22
C GLN A 48 9.98 5.92 -6.91
N ASP A 49 10.26 7.22 -7.06
CA ASP A 49 11.56 7.79 -6.74
C ASP A 49 11.77 7.79 -5.21
N PRO A 50 12.82 7.15 -4.68
CA PRO A 50 13.07 7.06 -3.24
C PRO A 50 13.38 8.43 -2.61
N THR A 51 13.80 9.43 -3.40
CA THR A 51 14.09 10.79 -2.92
C THR A 51 12.86 11.68 -2.85
N LYS A 52 11.75 11.30 -3.50
CA LYS A 52 10.52 12.11 -3.53
C LYS A 52 9.56 11.71 -2.42
N LYS A 53 8.92 12.71 -1.80
CA LYS A 53 7.83 12.48 -0.85
C LYS A 53 6.63 11.88 -1.58
N LEU A 54 6.36 10.61 -1.31
CA LEU A 54 5.20 9.91 -1.87
C LEU A 54 3.92 10.26 -1.12
N THR A 55 2.94 10.77 -1.87
CA THR A 55 1.57 10.95 -1.38
C THR A 55 0.76 9.72 -1.73
N ILE A 56 0.64 8.80 -0.77
CA ILE A 56 -0.28 7.67 -0.88
C ILE A 56 -1.71 8.22 -0.84
N ARG A 57 -2.51 7.88 -1.86
CA ARG A 57 -3.96 8.13 -1.87
C ARG A 57 -4.70 6.80 -1.88
N ARG A 58 -5.94 6.78 -1.41
CA ARG A 58 -6.73 5.55 -1.39
C ARG A 58 -7.04 5.12 -2.84
N PRO A 59 -7.11 3.82 -3.14
CA PRO A 59 -7.42 3.32 -4.48
C PRO A 59 -8.75 3.89 -5.04
N ALA A 60 -9.75 4.08 -4.18
CA ALA A 60 -11.03 4.70 -4.51
C ALA A 60 -10.88 6.15 -5.04
N ASP A 61 -9.88 6.89 -4.54
CA ASP A 61 -9.59 8.26 -4.98
C ASP A 61 -8.80 8.29 -6.30
N GLN A 62 -8.06 7.22 -6.63
CA GLN A 62 -7.33 7.12 -7.90
C GLN A 62 -8.26 6.83 -9.09
N GLN A 63 -9.31 6.01 -8.91
CA GLN A 63 -10.24 5.63 -9.98
C GLN A 63 -10.96 6.83 -10.61
N LYS A 64 -11.18 7.91 -9.85
CA LYS A 64 -11.88 9.10 -10.34
C LYS A 64 -11.12 9.92 -11.39
N ARG A 65 -9.79 9.74 -11.52
CA ARG A 65 -8.98 10.56 -12.45
C ARG A 65 -8.92 10.04 -13.88
N GLY A 66 -9.24 8.76 -14.11
CA GLY A 66 -9.28 8.19 -15.46
C GLY A 66 -10.53 8.56 -16.27
N LYS A 67 -11.54 9.17 -15.63
CA LYS A 67 -12.84 9.48 -16.24
C LYS A 67 -12.96 10.92 -16.77
N TYR A 68 -11.93 11.74 -16.60
CA TYR A 68 -11.89 13.15 -17.01
C TYR A 68 -10.56 13.49 -17.72
N ARG A 69 -10.09 12.59 -18.59
CA ARG A 69 -9.00 12.86 -19.52
C ARG A 69 -9.41 12.41 -20.91
#